data_AF-A0AAV9I508-F1
#
_entry.id   AF-A0AAV9I508-F1
#
_cell.length_a   1.000
_cell.length_b   1.000
_cell.length_c   1.000
_cell.angle_alpha   90.00
_cell.angle_beta   90.00
_cell.angle_gamma   90.00
#
_symmetry.space_group_name_H-M   'P 1'
#
loop_
_entity.id
_entity.type
_entity.pdbx_description
1 polymer ?
#
loop_
_entity_poly.entity_id
_entity_poly.type
_entity_poly.pdbx_seq_one_letter_code
_entity_poly.pdbx_strand_id
1 'polypeptide(L)'
;MSFSSGSTSSTSNSSLSNEQLMQRYQQQLQLQYSQNILETVTEKCFHKCIVQPSSTLSTNDKDCLQRCMDRFVEAMNLVGRTLAEKNTS
;
A
#
# COMPACT_ATOMS: atom_id res chain seq x y z
N MET A 1 6.15 18.70 -59.39
CA MET A 1 7.07 19.08 -58.31
C MET A 1 7.25 17.84 -57.43
N SER A 2 8.50 17.45 -57.20
CA SER A 2 9.01 16.30 -56.43
C SER A 2 8.62 16.37 -54.92
N PHE A 3 8.79 15.41 -54.00
CA PHE A 3 9.83 14.40 -53.72
C PHE A 3 9.30 13.33 -52.72
N SER A 4 9.84 12.09 -52.80
CA SER A 4 10.40 11.24 -51.70
C SER A 4 9.65 11.03 -50.37
N SER A 5 9.62 9.89 -49.69
CA SER A 5 10.25 8.56 -49.82
C SER A 5 9.56 7.66 -48.80
N GLY A 6 9.44 6.35 -49.09
CA GLY A 6 9.16 5.35 -48.07
C GLY A 6 10.29 5.27 -47.04
N SER A 7 9.95 4.99 -45.79
CA SER A 7 10.88 4.48 -44.79
C SER A 7 10.13 3.54 -43.85
N THR A 8 10.38 2.27 -44.11
CA THR A 8 10.15 1.12 -43.28
C THR A 8 10.70 1.31 -41.86
N SER A 9 9.93 0.79 -40.90
CA SER A 9 10.38 0.18 -39.64
C SER A 9 11.38 0.96 -38.78
N SER A 10 10.88 1.42 -37.63
CA SER A 10 11.60 1.16 -36.39
C SER A 10 10.56 0.83 -35.33
N THR A 11 10.26 -0.47 -35.23
CA THR A 11 9.83 -1.13 -34.00
C THR A 11 10.68 -0.58 -32.87
N SER A 12 10.18 0.46 -32.22
CA SER A 12 10.67 0.85 -30.92
C SER A 12 10.01 -0.15 -29.99
N ASN A 13 10.61 -1.34 -29.92
CA ASN A 13 10.57 -2.12 -28.69
C ASN A 13 11.18 -1.20 -27.64
N SER A 14 10.35 -0.32 -27.08
CA SER A 14 10.53 0.19 -25.74
C SER A 14 10.47 -1.05 -24.87
N SER A 15 11.63 -1.69 -24.74
CA SER A 15 11.99 -2.33 -23.49
C SER A 15 11.63 -1.31 -22.43
N LEU A 16 10.43 -1.46 -21.83
CA LEU A 16 10.08 -0.72 -20.64
C LEU A 16 11.28 -0.95 -19.73
N SER A 17 12.06 0.10 -19.53
CA SER A 17 13.32 0.01 -18.81
C SER A 17 13.03 -0.76 -17.54
N ASN A 18 13.82 -1.79 -17.22
CA ASN A 18 13.59 -2.62 -16.04
C ASN A 18 13.35 -1.76 -14.79
N GLU A 19 13.99 -0.57 -14.72
CA GLU A 19 13.72 0.50 -13.77
C GLU A 19 12.28 1.04 -13.76
N GLN A 20 11.69 1.37 -14.91
CA GLN A 20 10.30 1.84 -15.00
C GLN A 20 9.30 0.74 -14.62
N LEU A 21 9.62 -0.53 -14.90
CA LEU A 21 8.83 -1.67 -14.44
C LEU A 21 8.95 -1.88 -12.92
N MET A 22 10.16 -1.82 -12.37
CA MET A 22 10.41 -1.90 -10.92
C MET A 22 9.75 -0.74 -10.16
N GLN A 23 9.74 0.46 -10.74
CA GLN A 23 9.12 1.64 -10.13
C GLN A 23 7.59 1.51 -10.12
N ARG A 24 6.99 1.01 -11.22
CA ARG A 24 5.56 0.65 -11.27
C ARG A 24 5.22 -0.51 -10.35
N TYR A 25 6.12 -1.49 -10.21
CA TYR A 25 5.98 -2.61 -9.29
C TYR A 25 6.03 -2.15 -7.83
N GLN A 26 6.96 -1.26 -7.45
CA GLN A 26 6.98 -0.62 -6.12
C GLN A 26 5.72 0.22 -5.87
N GLN A 27 5.21 0.93 -6.87
CA GLN A 27 3.96 1.69 -6.76
C GLN A 27 2.75 0.78 -6.54
N GLN A 28 2.70 -0.35 -7.23
CA GLN A 28 1.70 -1.39 -7.02
C GLN A 28 1.84 -2.04 -5.63
N LEU A 29 3.07 -2.27 -5.16
CA LEU A 29 3.34 -2.74 -3.80
C LEU A 29 2.85 -1.73 -2.76
N GLN A 30 3.04 -0.42 -2.97
CA GLN A 30 2.52 0.60 -2.06
C GLN A 30 0.99 0.64 -2.02
N LEU A 31 0.31 0.50 -3.15
CA LEU A 31 -1.15 0.41 -3.23
C LEU A 31 -1.69 -0.89 -2.64
N GLN A 32 -0.99 -2.01 -2.82
CA GLN A 32 -1.39 -3.29 -2.27
C GLN A 32 -1.12 -3.35 -0.76
N TYR A 33 0.00 -2.79 -0.31
CA TYR A 33 0.35 -2.65 1.10
C TYR A 33 -0.63 -1.73 1.84
N SER A 34 -1.08 -0.65 1.19
CA SER A 34 -2.07 0.25 1.79
C SER A 34 -3.44 -0.39 1.94
N GLN A 35 -3.91 -1.16 0.95
CA GLN A 35 -5.16 -1.91 1.07
C GLN A 35 -5.07 -2.99 2.14
N ASN A 36 -3.96 -3.74 2.20
CA ASN A 36 -3.79 -4.78 3.19
C ASN A 36 -3.68 -4.24 4.62
N ILE A 37 -3.07 -3.07 4.81
CA ILE A 37 -3.07 -2.38 6.11
C ILE A 37 -4.48 -2.01 6.54
N LEU A 38 -5.30 -1.45 5.64
CA LEU A 38 -6.65 -1.03 5.98
C LEU A 38 -7.51 -2.24 6.39
N GLU A 39 -7.43 -3.35 5.66
CA GLU A 39 -8.10 -4.60 6.01
C GLU A 39 -7.62 -5.13 7.37
N THR A 40 -6.30 -5.19 7.58
CA THR A 40 -5.70 -5.71 8.82
C THR A 40 -6.05 -4.85 10.04
N VAL A 41 -6.00 -3.52 9.91
CA VAL A 41 -6.38 -2.58 10.97
C VAL A 41 -7.85 -2.73 11.29
N THR A 42 -8.69 -2.81 10.26
CA THR A 42 -10.14 -2.97 10.42
C THR A 42 -10.43 -4.25 11.17
N GLU A 43 -9.86 -5.39 10.77
CA GLU A 43 -10.07 -6.68 11.45
C GLU A 43 -9.61 -6.63 12.91
N LYS A 44 -8.37 -6.18 13.17
CA LYS A 44 -7.81 -6.16 14.53
C LYS A 44 -8.58 -5.21 15.46
N CYS A 45 -8.85 -4.00 15.00
CA CYS A 45 -9.52 -3.01 15.82
C CYS A 45 -11.01 -3.33 16.01
N PHE A 46 -11.67 -3.88 14.99
CA PHE A 46 -13.04 -4.36 15.12
C PHE A 46 -13.14 -5.50 16.14
N HIS A 47 -12.31 -6.54 16.00
CA HIS A 47 -12.31 -7.67 16.95
C HIS A 47 -11.96 -7.23 18.38
N LYS A 48 -11.13 -6.19 18.54
CA LYS A 48 -10.74 -5.71 19.87
C LYS A 48 -11.80 -4.81 20.52
N CYS A 49 -12.47 -3.97 19.73
CA CYS A 49 -13.32 -2.91 20.25
C CYS A 49 -14.82 -3.23 20.16
N ILE A 50 -15.26 -4.04 19.20
CA ILE A 50 -16.68 -4.35 18.98
C ILE A 50 -17.01 -5.71 19.61
N VAL A 51 -17.47 -5.68 20.86
CA VAL A 51 -17.86 -6.89 21.62
C VAL A 51 -19.25 -7.40 21.21
N GLN A 52 -20.17 -6.47 20.95
CA GLN A 52 -21.50 -6.79 20.42
C GLN A 52 -21.74 -5.98 19.14
N PRO A 53 -21.95 -6.64 17.99
CA PRO A 53 -22.23 -5.94 16.76
C PRO A 53 -23.64 -5.33 16.84
N SER A 54 -23.69 -4.00 16.98
CA SER A 54 -24.91 -3.21 16.86
C SER A 54 -24.93 -2.49 15.50
N SER A 55 -26.10 -2.07 15.04
CA SER A 55 -26.23 -1.21 13.86
C SER A 55 -25.61 0.18 14.04
N THR A 56 -25.28 0.55 15.28
CA THR A 56 -24.63 1.80 15.64
C THR A 56 -23.41 1.54 16.52
N LEU A 57 -22.30 2.22 16.23
CA LEU A 57 -21.18 2.28 17.17
C LEU A 57 -21.55 3.18 18.34
N SER A 58 -21.40 2.65 19.55
CA SER A 58 -21.47 3.44 20.78
C SER A 58 -20.29 4.41 20.88
N THR A 59 -20.38 5.40 21.75
CA THR A 59 -19.26 6.34 22.01
C THR A 59 -18.01 5.59 22.47
N ASN A 60 -18.17 4.57 23.32
CA ASN A 60 -17.06 3.75 23.80
C ASN A 60 -16.38 2.97 22.67
N ASP A 61 -17.15 2.45 21.71
CA ASP A 61 -16.61 1.75 20.54
C ASP A 61 -15.77 2.69 19.68
N LYS A 62 -16.26 3.91 19.44
CA LYS A 62 -15.55 4.94 18.67
C LYS A 62 -14.23 5.34 19.34
N ASP A 63 -14.28 5.61 20.65
CA ASP A 63 -13.09 5.97 21.42
C ASP A 63 -12.07 4.83 21.45
N CYS A 64 -12.54 3.57 21.55
CA CYS A 64 -11.67 2.40 21.47
C CYS A 64 -11.01 2.28 20.09
N LEU A 65 -11.78 2.42 19.01
CA LEU A 65 -11.25 2.33 17.64
C LEU A 65 -10.21 3.41 17.35
N GLN A 66 -10.44 4.65 17.79
CA GLN A 66 -9.48 5.74 17.65
C GLN A 66 -8.14 5.37 18.31
N ARG A 67 -8.19 4.96 19.59
CA ARG A 67 -6.98 4.53 20.32
C ARG A 67 -6.31 3.30 19.70
N CYS A 68 -7.11 2.37 19.17
CA CYS A 68 -6.59 1.17 18.52
C CYS A 68 -5.80 1.52 17.25
N MET A 69 -6.34 2.41 16.42
CA MET A 69 -5.67 2.86 15.20
C MET A 69 -4.35 3.57 15.53
N ASP A 70 -4.36 4.51 16.48
CA ASP A 70 -3.16 5.22 16.91
C ASP A 70 -2.06 4.24 17.35
N ARG A 71 -2.42 3.27 18.20
CA ARG A 71 -1.47 2.28 18.70
C ARG A 71 -0.98 1.32 17.62
N PHE A 72 -1.82 0.97 16.65
CA PHE A 72 -1.43 0.12 15.53
C PHE A 72 -0.37 0.80 14.66
N VAL A 73 -0.57 2.08 14.33
CA VAL A 73 0.39 2.86 13.54
C VAL A 73 1.72 3.00 14.27
N GLU A 74 1.70 3.27 15.58
CA GLU A 74 2.91 3.28 16.41
C GLU A 74 3.67 1.94 16.35
N ALA A 75 2.95 0.83 16.51
CA ALA A 75 3.54 -0.50 16.47
C ALA A 75 4.13 -0.82 15.09
N MET A 76 3.40 -0.52 14.01
CA MET A 76 3.87 -0.72 12.64
C MET A 76 5.12 0.11 12.32
N ASN A 77 5.18 1.35 12.80
CA ASN A 77 6.37 2.20 12.65
C ASN A 77 7.59 1.62 13.38
N LEU A 78 7.40 1.07 14.59
CA LEU A 78 8.48 0.43 15.33
C LEU A 78 8.97 -0.85 14.64
N VAL A 79 8.05 -1.69 14.18
CA VAL A 79 8.36 -2.92 13.42
C VAL A 79 9.10 -2.56 12.13
N GLY A 80 8.64 -1.53 11.40
CA GLY A 80 9.26 -1.06 10.16
C GLY A 80 10.70 -0.60 10.36
N ARG A 81 10.97 0.18 11.42
CA ARG A 81 12.34 0.59 11.78
C ARG A 81 13.23 -0.60 12.11
N THR A 82 12.74 -1.51 12.96
CA THR A 82 13.49 -2.72 13.36
C THR A 82 13.78 -3.63 12.17
N LEU A 83 12.83 -3.75 11.23
CA LEU A 83 13.00 -4.54 10.02
C LEU A 83 14.02 -3.92 9.06
N ALA A 84 14.02 -2.58 8.92
CA ALA A 84 15.01 -1.86 8.14
C ALA A 84 16.42 -2.06 8.72
N GLU A 85 16.57 -1.97 10.04
CA GLU A 85 17.83 -2.29 10.73
C GLU A 85 18.27 -3.74 10.47
N LYS A 86 17.33 -4.70 10.56
CA LYS A 86 17.61 -6.13 10.31
C LYS A 86 17.98 -6.48 8.87
N ASN A 87 17.45 -5.77 7.87
CA ASN A 87 17.77 -6.01 6.46
C ASN A 87 19.15 -5.46 6.04
N THR A 88 19.84 -4.75 6.95
CA THR A 88 21.19 -4.20 6.72
C THR A 88 22.28 -5.03 7.40
N SER A 89 21.96 -6.25 7.87
CA SER A 89 22.90 -7.22 8.49
C SER A 89 23.04 -8.48 7.66
#